data_AF-A0A392RLZ6-F1
#
_entry.id   AF-A0A392RLZ6-F1
#
_cell.length_a   1.000
_cell.length_b   1.000
_cell.length_c   1.000
_cell.angle_alpha   90.00
_cell.angle_beta   90.00
_cell.angle_gamma   90.00
#
_symmetry.space_group_name_H-M   'P 1'
#
loop_
_entity.id
_entity.type
_entity.pdbx_description
1 polymer ?
#
loop_
_entity_poly.entity_id
_entity_poly.type
_entity_poly.pdbx_seq_one_letter_code
_entity_poly.pdbx_strand_id
1 'polypeptide(L)'
;MNYFNQLFKANTTVHGPILSLIGPKVTQEDNEKLVAPITREELKEALFQMHPDKAPGPDGFNPAFYQHFWELCGNDIYEAAKEWLERGYFPSSLNETNICLIP
;
A
#
# COMPACT_ATOMS: atom_id res chain seq x y z
N MET A 1 -22.26 14.82 8.88
CA MET A 1 -22.20 13.56 8.10
C MET A 1 -22.55 13.76 6.63
N ASN A 2 -23.67 14.39 6.25
CA ASN A 2 -24.06 14.51 4.82
C ASN A 2 -23.17 15.42 3.95
N TYR A 3 -22.50 16.41 4.54
CA TYR A 3 -21.62 17.33 3.80
C TYR A 3 -20.49 16.61 3.07
N PHE A 4 -19.70 15.81 3.79
CA PHE A 4 -18.58 15.08 3.20
C PHE A 4 -19.03 13.95 2.27
N ASN A 5 -20.15 13.29 2.59
CA ASN A 5 -20.74 12.29 1.71
C ASN A 5 -21.18 12.87 0.36
N GLN A 6 -21.59 14.13 0.29
CA GLN A 6 -21.90 14.80 -0.97
C GLN A 6 -20.65 15.36 -1.65
N LEU A 7 -19.72 15.94 -0.88
CA LEU A 7 -18.49 16.53 -1.40
C LEU A 7 -17.60 15.51 -2.13
N PHE A 8 -17.51 14.29 -1.62
CA PHE A 8 -16.68 13.21 -2.19
C PHE A 8 -17.47 12.21 -3.04
N LYS A 9 -18.76 12.47 -3.30
CA LYS A 9 -19.55 11.63 -4.21
C LYS A 9 -19.13 11.94 -5.63
N ALA A 10 -18.69 10.93 -6.37
CA ALA A 10 -18.44 11.08 -7.79
C ALA A 10 -19.75 11.53 -8.48
N ASN A 11 -19.68 12.66 -9.20
CA ASN A 11 -20.78 13.05 -10.09
C ASN A 11 -20.86 12.04 -11.23
N THR A 12 -22.07 11.63 -11.61
CA THR A 12 -22.36 10.73 -12.73
C THR A 12 -22.17 11.43 -14.09
N THR A 13 -21.08 12.17 -14.24
CA THR A 13 -20.73 12.83 -15.50
C THR A 13 -20.07 11.80 -16.41
N VAL A 14 -20.53 11.70 -17.66
CA VAL A 14 -19.95 10.79 -18.65
C VAL A 14 -18.59 11.35 -19.09
N HIS A 15 -17.51 10.89 -18.46
CA HIS A 15 -16.14 11.33 -18.76
C HIS A 15 -15.56 10.72 -20.05
N GLY A 16 -16.27 9.80 -20.71
CA GLY A 16 -15.80 9.05 -21.88
C GLY A 16 -15.12 9.88 -22.97
N PRO A 17 -15.72 11.00 -23.44
CA PRO A 17 -15.11 11.85 -24.46
C PRO A 17 -13.79 12.52 -24.04
N ILE A 18 -13.62 12.81 -22.74
CA ILE A 18 -12.40 13.41 -22.20
C ILE A 18 -11.33 12.35 -22.03
N LEU A 19 -11.71 11.16 -21.54
CA LEU A 19 -10.79 10.04 -21.36
C LEU A 19 -10.22 9.55 -22.70
N SER A 20 -10.98 9.64 -23.80
CA SER A 20 -10.46 9.32 -25.15
C SER A 20 -9.38 10.29 -25.65
N LEU A 21 -9.22 11.46 -25.03
CA LEU A 21 -8.13 12.39 -25.34
C LEU A 21 -6.85 12.06 -24.58
N ILE A 22 -6.91 11.15 -23.60
CA ILE A 22 -5.76 10.73 -22.80
C ILE A 22 -5.15 9.50 -23.46
N GLY A 23 -3.96 9.66 -24.04
CA GLY A 23 -3.19 8.54 -24.56
C GLY A 23 -2.76 7.59 -23.43
N PRO A 24 -2.83 6.26 -23.63
CA PRO A 24 -2.29 5.29 -22.68
C PRO A 24 -0.79 5.55 -22.45
N LYS A 25 -0.39 5.71 -21.19
CA LYS A 25 1.03 5.87 -20.81
C LYS A 25 1.67 4.57 -20.30
N VAL A 26 0.84 3.66 -19.79
CA VAL A 26 1.28 2.35 -19.30
C VAL A 26 1.41 1.45 -20.52
N THR A 27 2.64 1.05 -20.81
CA THR A 27 2.92 0.11 -21.89
C THR A 27 2.46 -1.30 -21.52
N GLN A 28 2.45 -2.20 -22.49
CA GLN A 28 2.16 -3.61 -22.22
C GLN A 28 3.19 -4.21 -21.25
N GLU A 29 4.47 -3.86 -21.40
CA GLU A 29 5.54 -4.28 -20.50
C GLU A 29 5.32 -3.74 -19.08
N ASP A 30 4.89 -2.48 -18.92
CA ASP A 30 4.56 -1.92 -17.62
C ASP A 30 3.39 -2.68 -16.98
N ASN A 31 2.34 -2.99 -17.75
CA ASN A 31 1.22 -3.78 -17.26
C ASN A 31 1.68 -5.16 -16.78
N GLU A 32 2.52 -5.85 -17.57
CA GLU A 32 3.06 -7.16 -17.19
C GLU A 32 3.84 -7.12 -15.87
N LYS A 33 4.61 -6.05 -15.63
CA LYS A 33 5.30 -5.84 -14.36
C LYS A 33 4.34 -5.50 -13.22
N LEU A 34 3.36 -4.62 -13.46
CA LEU A 34 2.40 -4.17 -12.44
C LEU A 34 1.46 -5.28 -11.96
N VAL A 35 1.18 -6.27 -12.80
CA VAL A 35 0.32 -7.43 -12.47
C VAL A 35 1.11 -8.67 -12.07
N ALA A 36 2.45 -8.60 -12.08
CA ALA A 36 3.28 -9.71 -11.64
C ALA A 36 3.08 -9.98 -10.13
N PRO A 37 3.19 -11.23 -9.68
CA PRO A 37 3.24 -11.53 -8.26
C PRO A 37 4.41 -10.81 -7.59
N ILE A 38 4.18 -10.26 -6.40
CA ILE A 38 5.24 -9.64 -5.62
C ILE A 38 6.31 -10.66 -5.22
N THR A 39 7.55 -10.21 -5.13
CA THR A 39 8.68 -11.02 -4.67
C THR A 39 9.11 -10.63 -3.26
N ARG A 40 9.82 -11.54 -2.59
CA ARG A 40 10.39 -11.27 -1.26
C ARG A 40 11.44 -10.17 -1.33
N GLU A 41 12.18 -10.11 -2.43
CA GLU A 41 13.22 -9.13 -2.69
C GLU A 41 12.64 -7.72 -2.84
N GLU A 42 11.55 -7.56 -3.61
CA GLU A 42 10.84 -6.28 -3.73
C GLU A 42 10.32 -5.81 -2.37
N LEU A 43 9.76 -6.72 -1.58
CA LEU A 43 9.25 -6.39 -0.25
C LEU A 43 10.38 -5.98 0.70
N LYS A 44 11.51 -6.68 0.65
CA LYS A 44 12.72 -6.32 1.40
C LYS A 44 13.21 -4.94 0.99
N GLU A 45 13.33 -4.69 -0.30
CA GLU A 45 13.79 -3.39 -0.82
C GLU A 45 12.89 -2.26 -0.34
N ALA A 46 11.57 -2.40 -0.50
CA ALA A 46 10.60 -1.41 -0.05
C ALA A 46 10.73 -1.12 1.47
N LEU A 47 10.86 -2.17 2.30
CA LEU A 47 11.06 -2.02 3.73
C LEU A 47 12.37 -1.31 4.09
N PHE A 48 13.46 -1.61 3.36
CA PHE A 48 14.78 -1.00 3.61
C PHE A 48 14.90 0.42 3.07
N GLN A 49 14.03 0.84 2.15
CA GLN A 49 13.90 2.24 1.73
C GLN A 49 13.19 3.10 2.79
N MET A 50 12.49 2.50 3.76
CA MET A 50 11.84 3.24 4.85
C MET A 50 12.89 3.81 5.81
N HIS A 51 12.71 5.07 6.22
CA HIS A 51 13.55 5.65 7.26
C HIS A 51 13.37 4.87 8.59
N PRO A 52 14.46 4.43 9.27
CA PRO A 52 14.36 3.57 10.45
C PRO A 52 13.54 4.19 11.60
N ASP A 53 13.63 5.51 11.76
CA ASP A 53 12.99 6.29 12.85
C ASP A 53 11.57 6.79 12.50
N LYS A 54 10.85 6.09 11.62
CA LYS A 54 9.42 6.40 11.40
C LYS A 54 8.61 5.98 12.63
N ALA A 55 7.48 6.66 12.84
CA ALA A 55 6.57 6.34 13.92
C ALA A 55 6.14 4.86 13.86
N PRO A 56 6.13 4.15 15.01
CA PRO A 56 5.68 2.77 15.06
C PRO A 56 4.16 2.69 14.86
N GLY A 57 3.68 1.49 14.49
CA GLY A 57 2.27 1.18 14.57
C GLY A 57 1.80 1.02 16.03
N PRO A 58 0.53 0.61 16.23
CA PRO A 58 0.02 0.21 17.55
C PRO A 58 0.80 -0.97 18.18
N ASP A 59 1.57 -1.71 17.37
CA ASP A 59 2.48 -2.77 17.77
C ASP A 59 3.74 -2.29 18.51
N GLY A 60 4.07 -0.99 18.41
CA GLY A 60 5.26 -0.40 19.00
C GLY A 60 6.56 -0.65 18.23
N PHE A 61 6.52 -1.29 17.06
CA PHE A 61 7.71 -1.57 16.25
C PHE A 61 7.84 -0.57 15.12
N ASN A 62 9.00 0.07 15.02
CA ASN A 62 9.35 0.95 13.91
C ASN A 62 10.02 0.15 12.76
N PRO A 63 10.24 0.75 11.59
CA PRO A 63 10.92 0.05 10.48
C PRO A 63 12.30 -0.49 10.84
N ALA A 64 13.03 0.14 11.78
CA ALA A 64 14.34 -0.34 12.22
C ALA A 64 14.30 -1.76 12.80
N PHE A 65 13.23 -2.10 13.55
CA PHE A 65 13.03 -3.45 14.08
C PHE A 65 12.94 -4.48 12.94
N TYR A 66 12.08 -4.23 11.96
CA TYR A 66 11.85 -5.13 10.84
C TYR A 66 13.07 -5.25 9.92
N GLN A 67 13.82 -4.16 9.72
CA GLN A 67 15.08 -4.18 8.98
C GLN A 67 16.14 -5.03 9.71
N HIS A 68 16.25 -4.88 11.03
CA HIS A 68 17.22 -5.62 11.83
C HIS A 68 16.91 -7.12 11.92
N PHE A 69 15.63 -7.47 12.09
CA PHE A 69 15.18 -8.86 12.26
C PHE A 69 14.64 -9.48 10.95
N TRP A 70 14.95 -8.90 9.79
CA TRP A 70 14.42 -9.36 8.50
C TRP A 70 14.68 -10.86 8.23
N GLU A 71 15.85 -11.37 8.62
CA GLU A 71 16.17 -12.80 8.42
C GLU A 71 15.35 -13.73 9.35
N LEU A 72 14.75 -13.19 10.42
CA LEU A 72 13.87 -13.92 11.33
C LEU A 72 12.40 -13.84 10.88
N CYS A 73 11.88 -12.64 10.60
CA CYS A 73 10.45 -12.41 10.36
C CYS A 73 10.09 -12.15 8.89
N GLY A 74 11.06 -11.95 8.00
CA GLY A 74 10.81 -11.52 6.63
C GLY A 74 10.05 -12.52 5.78
N ASN A 75 10.15 -13.83 6.10
CA ASN A 75 9.36 -14.84 5.41
C ASN A 75 7.86 -14.74 5.77
N ASP A 76 7.55 -14.59 7.06
CA ASP A 76 6.17 -14.47 7.53
C ASP A 76 5.51 -13.18 7.01
N ILE A 77 6.27 -12.09 7.00
CA ILE A 77 5.83 -10.80 6.44
C ILE A 77 5.55 -10.94 4.94
N TYR A 78 6.40 -11.66 4.20
CA TYR A 78 6.21 -11.90 2.77
C TYR A 78 4.97 -12.77 2.48
N GLU A 79 4.80 -13.89 3.18
CA GLU A 79 3.63 -14.76 2.97
C GLU A 79 2.33 -14.03 3.31
N ALA A 80 2.30 -13.27 4.40
CA ALA A 80 1.16 -12.42 4.73
C ALA A 80 0.90 -11.38 3.63
N ALA A 81 1.96 -10.71 3.13
CA ALA A 81 1.86 -9.70 2.09
C ALA A 81 1.28 -10.26 0.78
N LYS A 82 1.81 -11.40 0.37
CA LYS A 82 1.37 -12.12 -0.82
C LYS A 82 -0.07 -12.57 -0.70
N GLU A 83 -0.47 -13.18 0.43
CA GLU A 83 -1.83 -13.68 0.64
C GLU A 83 -2.88 -12.56 0.49
N TRP A 84 -2.63 -11.37 1.07
CA TRP A 84 -3.62 -10.30 1.00
C TRP A 84 -3.70 -9.66 -0.38
N LEU A 85 -2.57 -9.54 -1.10
CA LEU A 85 -2.55 -9.02 -2.47
C LEU A 85 -3.27 -9.96 -3.44
N GLU A 86 -3.08 -11.28 -3.29
CA GLU A 86 -3.77 -12.28 -4.10
C GLU A 86 -5.26 -12.37 -3.79
N ARG A 87 -5.66 -12.23 -2.52
CA ARG A 87 -7.07 -12.29 -2.10
C ARG A 87 -7.83 -10.97 -2.26
N GLY A 88 -7.12 -9.85 -2.35
CA GLY A 88 -7.70 -8.51 -2.35
C GLY A 88 -8.31 -8.09 -1.01
N TYR A 89 -7.92 -8.72 0.11
CA TYR A 89 -8.42 -8.40 1.45
C TYR A 89 -7.27 -8.13 2.41
N PHE A 90 -7.11 -6.86 2.80
CA PHE A 90 -6.12 -6.45 3.77
C PHE A 90 -6.61 -6.68 5.22
N PRO A 91 -5.82 -7.31 6.10
CA PRO A 91 -6.22 -7.54 7.49
C PRO A 91 -6.55 -6.23 8.23
N SER A 92 -7.75 -6.15 8.82
CA SER A 92 -8.22 -4.93 9.48
C SER A 92 -7.34 -4.49 10.66
N SER A 93 -6.74 -5.43 11.38
CA SER A 93 -5.83 -5.16 12.50
C SER A 93 -4.55 -4.42 12.07
N LEU A 94 -4.10 -4.62 10.82
CA LEU A 94 -2.91 -3.94 10.29
C LEU A 94 -3.21 -2.51 9.82
N ASN A 95 -4.48 -2.12 9.71
CA ASN A 95 -4.90 -0.74 9.39
C ASN A 95 -5.05 0.14 10.64
N GLU A 96 -4.85 -0.42 11.83
CA GLU A 96 -4.90 0.34 13.07
C GLU A 96 -3.72 1.32 13.10
N THR A 97 -3.99 2.61 13.30
CA THR A 97 -2.97 3.65 13.31
C THR A 97 -3.19 4.61 14.48
N ASN A 98 -2.09 5.05 15.10
CA ASN A 98 -2.13 6.04 16.17
C ASN A 98 -1.93 7.43 15.58
N ILE A 99 -2.98 8.23 15.55
CA ILE A 99 -2.91 9.64 15.13
C ILE A 99 -2.58 10.50 16.35
N CYS A 100 -1.39 11.10 16.38
CA CYS A 100 -1.03 12.12 17.36
C CYS A 100 -1.23 13.51 16.72
N LEU A 101 -2.04 14.37 17.36
CA LEU A 101 -2.18 15.77 16.96
C LEU A 101 -1.11 16.58 17.69
N ILE A 102 -0.27 17.29 16.93
CA ILE A 102 0.69 18.25 17.45
C ILE A 102 -0.05 19.57 17.78
N PRO A 103 0.21 20.24 18.93
CA PRO A 103 -0.46 21.48 19.33
C PRO A 103 -0.24 22.67 18.38
#